data_AF-A0A7K8G4L7-F1
#
_entry.id   AF-A0A7K8G4L7-F1
#
_cell.length_a   1.000
_cell.length_b   1.000
_cell.length_c   1.000
_cell.angle_alpha   90.00
_cell.angle_beta   90.00
_cell.angle_gamma   90.00
#
_symmetry.space_group_name_H-M   'P 1'
#
loop_
_entity.id
_entity.type
_entity.pdbx_description
1 polymer ?
#
loop_
_entity_poly.entity_id
_entity_poly.type
_entity_poly.pdbx_seq_one_letter_code
_entity_poly.pdbx_strand_id
1 'polypeptide(L)'
;LRARIAVNSTPCSVTCGLGVRQERLCELTLAGERRNCSLVRSRCLSEWICGLRHLSAPEGKPFQLSCLSPDAASLVEGLNFGYTWRFARGLITTNDLLFQPFRNPSPSLSFSPALESHSGTYRCDVQELSSFRLVKRIYFGLRVIPADLVDLDFQKSLTWEQQLAANGEEPGNATGPAEREQRWNFWEKQWFYEVVLGIGRGVIMGILFSLGLCCL
;
A
#
# COMPACT_ATOMS: atom_id res chain seq x y z
N LEU A 1 -5.05 51.41 -17.47
CA LEU A 1 -5.37 49.98 -17.28
C LEU A 1 -4.05 49.21 -17.20
N ARG A 2 -3.77 48.51 -16.10
CA ARG A 2 -2.61 47.62 -15.97
C ARG A 2 -3.12 46.19 -16.06
N ALA A 3 -2.79 45.47 -17.12
CA ALA A 3 -3.17 44.07 -17.27
C ALA A 3 -2.06 43.18 -16.71
N ARG A 4 -2.42 42.20 -15.87
CA ARG A 4 -1.48 41.16 -15.40
C ARG A 4 -1.68 39.90 -16.23
N ILE A 5 -0.60 39.36 -16.77
CA ILE A 5 -0.63 38.15 -17.59
C ILE A 5 0.35 37.10 -17.09
N ALA A 6 -0.02 35.83 -17.25
CA ALA A 6 0.89 34.71 -17.05
C ALA A 6 1.80 34.58 -18.27
N VAL A 7 3.11 34.74 -18.06
CA VAL A 7 4.11 34.65 -19.13
C VAL A 7 4.79 33.29 -19.18
N ASN A 8 4.82 32.58 -18.06
CA ASN A 8 5.36 31.22 -17.96
C ASN A 8 4.68 30.48 -16.81
N SER A 9 4.53 29.17 -16.95
CA SER A 9 3.91 28.28 -15.96
C SER A 9 4.63 26.94 -15.94
N THR A 10 4.84 26.39 -14.75
CA THR A 10 5.21 24.97 -14.61
C THR A 10 4.02 24.07 -14.97
N PRO A 11 4.27 22.79 -15.26
CA PRO A 11 3.22 21.77 -15.27
C PRO A 11 2.48 21.70 -13.93
N CYS A 12 1.29 21.11 -13.96
CA CYS A 12 0.52 20.87 -12.74
C CYS A 12 1.21 19.81 -11.87
N SER A 13 1.18 19.97 -10.55
CA SER A 13 1.80 19.04 -9.59
C SER A 13 1.15 17.65 -9.57
N VAL A 14 -0.01 17.50 -10.22
CA VAL A 14 -0.78 16.27 -10.32
C VAL A 14 -1.03 15.94 -11.78
N THR A 15 -1.12 14.66 -12.08
CA THR A 15 -1.50 14.16 -13.41
C THR A 15 -3.02 14.19 -13.62
N CYS A 16 -3.80 14.10 -12.54
CA CYS A 16 -5.26 14.17 -12.54
C CYS A 16 -5.77 14.93 -11.29
N GLY A 17 -6.94 15.54 -11.43
CA GLY A 17 -7.63 16.27 -10.39
C GLY A 17 -7.03 17.64 -10.12
N LEU A 18 -7.33 18.15 -8.93
CA LEU A 18 -6.84 19.45 -8.45
C LEU A 18 -5.40 19.35 -7.96
N GLY A 19 -4.57 20.27 -8.41
CA GLY A 19 -3.20 20.45 -7.94
C GLY A 19 -2.77 21.91 -8.00
N VAL A 20 -1.46 22.11 -7.96
CA VAL A 20 -0.85 23.44 -7.96
C VAL A 20 0.24 23.53 -9.01
N ARG A 21 0.45 24.75 -9.49
CA ARG A 21 1.53 25.10 -10.40
C ARG A 21 2.11 26.45 -10.02
N GLN A 22 3.31 26.72 -10.51
CA GLN A 22 3.98 28.00 -10.29
C GLN A 22 3.91 28.81 -11.58
N GLU A 23 3.33 30.01 -11.49
CA GLU A 23 3.16 30.94 -12.60
C GLU A 23 3.98 32.20 -12.38
N ARG A 24 4.61 32.67 -13.45
CA ARG A 24 5.23 34.00 -13.49
C ARG A 24 4.23 34.97 -14.06
N LEU A 25 3.69 35.86 -13.21
CA LEU A 25 2.78 36.92 -13.60
C LEU A 25 3.56 38.22 -13.81
N CYS A 26 3.35 38.91 -14.91
CA CYS A 26 3.95 40.21 -15.20
C CYS A 26 2.88 41.25 -15.54
N GLU A 27 3.15 42.53 -15.27
CA GLU A 27 2.31 43.66 -15.68
C GLU A 27 2.67 44.08 -17.11
N LEU A 28 1.66 44.21 -17.96
CA LEU A 28 1.79 44.77 -19.30
C LEU A 28 1.58 46.29 -19.26
N THR A 29 2.54 47.01 -19.83
CA THR A 29 2.41 48.44 -20.13
C THR A 29 1.67 48.65 -21.45
N LEU A 30 1.17 49.87 -21.71
CA LEU A 30 0.51 50.22 -22.98
C LEU A 30 1.45 50.09 -24.20
N ALA A 31 2.78 50.13 -23.97
CA ALA A 31 3.81 49.91 -24.97
C ALA A 31 4.13 48.41 -25.20
N GLY A 32 3.45 47.49 -24.50
CA GLY A 32 3.68 46.05 -24.62
C GLY A 32 4.87 45.51 -23.81
N GLU A 33 5.62 46.37 -23.11
CA GLU A 33 6.71 45.95 -22.23
C GLU A 33 6.18 45.25 -20.97
N ARG A 34 6.87 44.19 -20.56
CA ARG A 34 6.61 43.40 -19.36
C ARG A 34 7.40 43.99 -18.18
N ARG A 35 6.74 44.42 -17.12
CA ARG A 35 7.36 44.94 -15.90
C ARG A 35 6.76 44.27 -14.65
N ASN A 36 7.41 44.43 -13.50
CA ASN A 36 6.92 43.93 -12.20
C ASN A 36 6.49 42.46 -12.22
N CYS A 37 7.40 41.57 -12.61
CA CYS A 37 7.10 40.14 -12.65
C CYS A 37 7.24 39.50 -11.26
N SER A 38 6.24 38.73 -10.84
CA SER A 38 6.25 37.95 -9.59
C SER A 38 5.96 36.48 -9.87
N LEU A 39 6.60 35.59 -9.12
CA LEU A 39 6.25 34.18 -9.09
C LEU A 39 5.11 33.97 -8.09
N VAL A 40 4.03 33.35 -8.54
CA VAL A 40 2.84 33.07 -7.75
C VAL A 40 2.50 31.60 -7.88
N ARG A 41 2.10 30.98 -6.77
CA ARG A 41 1.55 29.62 -6.79
C ARG A 41 0.07 29.72 -7.11
N SER A 42 -0.36 29.11 -8.20
CA SER A 42 -1.75 29.09 -8.63
C SER A 42 -2.29 27.67 -8.71
N ARG A 43 -3.61 27.58 -8.70
CA ARG A 43 -4.33 26.31 -8.79
C ARG A 43 -4.33 25.82 -10.24
N CYS A 44 -4.30 24.52 -10.41
CA CYS A 44 -4.52 23.88 -11.70
C CYS A 44 -5.44 22.69 -11.55
N LEU A 45 -6.29 22.50 -12.57
CA LEU A 45 -7.10 21.31 -12.75
C LEU A 45 -6.58 20.64 -14.00
N SER A 46 -6.05 19.42 -13.85
CA SER A 46 -5.74 18.54 -14.99
C SER A 46 -7.04 17.83 -15.41
N GLU A 47 -6.99 16.52 -15.64
CA GLU A 47 -8.19 15.72 -15.86
C GLU A 47 -8.92 15.41 -14.56
N TRP A 48 -10.22 15.73 -14.48
CA TRP A 48 -11.00 15.51 -13.27
C TRP A 48 -11.26 14.03 -12.98
N ILE A 49 -11.19 13.14 -13.99
CA ILE A 49 -11.27 11.68 -13.82
C ILE A 49 -9.86 11.11 -13.65
N CYS A 50 -9.56 10.58 -12.47
CA CYS A 50 -8.27 9.97 -12.14
C CYS A 50 -8.19 8.46 -12.46
N GLY A 51 -9.30 7.83 -12.84
CA GLY A 51 -9.34 6.40 -13.14
C GLY A 51 -9.27 5.50 -11.90
N LEU A 52 -8.87 4.24 -12.12
CA LEU A 52 -8.84 3.18 -11.12
C LEU A 52 -7.44 2.97 -10.55
N ARG A 53 -7.33 3.02 -9.22
CA ARG A 53 -6.13 2.71 -8.46
C ARG A 53 -6.32 1.38 -7.72
N HIS A 54 -5.49 0.40 -8.03
CA HIS A 54 -5.49 -0.89 -7.34
C HIS A 54 -4.68 -0.81 -6.05
N LEU A 55 -5.25 -1.35 -4.96
CA LEU A 55 -4.65 -1.37 -3.64
C LEU A 55 -4.89 -2.74 -3.01
N SER A 56 -3.88 -3.27 -2.34
CA SER A 56 -3.98 -4.50 -1.55
C SER A 56 -3.67 -4.18 -0.09
N ALA A 57 -4.43 -4.75 0.84
CA ALA A 57 -4.21 -4.60 2.27
C ALA A 57 -4.28 -5.98 2.96
N PRO A 58 -3.38 -6.31 3.89
CA PRO A 58 -3.53 -7.51 4.70
C PRO A 58 -4.73 -7.39 5.64
N GLU A 59 -5.44 -8.50 5.83
CA GLU A 59 -6.50 -8.59 6.82
C GLU A 59 -5.98 -8.32 8.24
N GLY A 60 -6.81 -7.70 9.08
CA GLY A 60 -6.47 -7.38 10.46
C GLY A 60 -5.62 -6.11 10.65
N LYS A 61 -4.95 -5.62 9.60
CA LYS A 61 -4.16 -4.37 9.66
C LYS A 61 -5.03 -3.14 9.38
N PRO A 62 -4.72 -1.97 9.99
CA PRO A 62 -5.40 -0.74 9.65
C PRO A 62 -5.03 -0.30 8.22
N PHE A 63 -5.98 0.33 7.53
CA PHE A 63 -5.79 0.83 6.18
C PHE A 63 -6.62 2.09 5.93
N GLN A 64 -6.15 2.99 5.06
CA GLN A 64 -6.84 4.24 4.75
C GLN A 64 -6.87 4.53 3.25
N LEU A 65 -8.03 4.96 2.77
CA LEU A 65 -8.21 5.55 1.44
C LEU A 65 -8.34 7.06 1.58
N SER A 66 -7.62 7.83 0.77
CA SER A 66 -7.73 9.30 0.75
C SER A 66 -8.13 9.82 -0.63
N CYS A 67 -9.21 10.60 -0.70
CA CYS A 67 -9.69 11.21 -1.95
C CYS A 67 -8.72 12.27 -2.48
N LEU A 68 -8.18 13.09 -1.59
CA LEU A 68 -7.38 14.26 -1.91
C LEU A 68 -6.00 14.12 -1.25
N SER A 69 -4.94 14.47 -1.96
CA SER A 69 -3.61 14.50 -1.36
C SER A 69 -3.52 15.68 -0.36
N PRO A 70 -2.77 15.52 0.74
CA PRO A 70 -2.60 16.59 1.72
C PRO A 70 -2.02 17.87 1.11
N ASP A 71 -1.16 17.75 0.09
CA ASP A 71 -0.63 18.90 -0.65
C ASP A 71 -1.74 19.66 -1.38
N ALA A 72 -2.68 18.95 -2.02
CA ALA A 72 -3.81 19.58 -2.69
C ALA A 72 -4.86 20.13 -1.70
N ALA A 73 -4.92 19.61 -0.48
CA ALA A 73 -5.84 20.09 0.56
C ALA A 73 -5.31 21.34 1.28
N SER A 74 -4.02 21.35 1.63
CA SER A 74 -3.38 22.43 2.40
C SER A 74 -3.12 23.70 1.60
N LEU A 75 -2.99 23.60 0.27
CA LEU A 75 -2.70 24.73 -0.61
C LEU A 75 -3.94 25.47 -1.11
N VAL A 76 -5.11 25.05 -0.66
CA VAL A 76 -6.38 25.61 -1.06
C VAL A 76 -7.04 26.22 0.17
N GLU A 77 -6.34 27.18 0.79
CA GLU A 77 -6.91 28.07 1.79
C GLU A 77 -8.17 28.74 1.21
N GLY A 78 -9.30 28.56 1.89
CA GLY A 78 -10.56 29.24 1.57
C GLY A 78 -11.56 28.49 0.67
N LEU A 79 -11.27 27.26 0.22
CA LEU A 79 -12.28 26.41 -0.42
C LEU A 79 -12.80 25.31 0.51
N ASN A 80 -14.12 25.21 0.58
CA ASN A 80 -14.79 24.08 1.17
C ASN A 80 -15.05 23.04 0.09
N PHE A 81 -14.62 21.80 0.33
CA PHE A 81 -14.86 20.68 -0.56
C PHE A 81 -15.92 19.75 0.02
N GLY A 82 -16.80 19.27 -0.85
CA GLY A 82 -17.74 18.19 -0.57
C GLY A 82 -17.17 16.85 -1.06
N TYR A 83 -17.33 15.82 -0.25
CA TYR A 83 -16.88 14.46 -0.55
C TYR A 83 -18.09 13.54 -0.64
N THR A 84 -18.18 12.77 -1.72
CA THR A 84 -19.21 11.74 -1.87
C THR A 84 -18.54 10.41 -2.13
N TRP A 85 -18.84 9.44 -1.27
CA TRP A 85 -18.35 8.07 -1.40
C TRP A 85 -19.42 7.13 -1.92
N ARG A 86 -19.00 6.17 -2.73
CA ARG A 86 -19.81 5.03 -3.14
C ARG A 86 -18.98 3.76 -3.12
N PHE A 87 -19.65 2.62 -2.97
CA PHE A 87 -19.01 1.32 -2.83
C PHE A 87 -19.67 0.28 -3.72
N ALA A 88 -18.85 -0.48 -4.44
CA ALA A 88 -19.22 -1.69 -5.18
C ALA A 88 -18.53 -2.88 -4.50
N ARG A 89 -19.28 -3.59 -3.67
CA ARG A 89 -18.74 -4.67 -2.82
C ARG A 89 -18.26 -5.86 -3.66
N GLY A 90 -17.05 -6.35 -3.39
CA GLY A 90 -16.49 -7.54 -4.02
C GLY A 90 -16.15 -7.41 -5.51
N LEU A 91 -16.35 -6.25 -6.13
CA LEU A 91 -16.16 -6.03 -7.56
C LEU A 91 -15.08 -4.98 -7.81
N ILE A 92 -14.23 -5.25 -8.80
CA ILE A 92 -13.28 -4.28 -9.34
C ILE A 92 -13.88 -3.69 -10.62
N THR A 93 -14.38 -2.46 -10.54
CA THR A 93 -15.17 -1.88 -11.64
C THR A 93 -15.14 -0.36 -11.64
N THR A 94 -15.28 0.23 -12.82
CA THR A 94 -15.50 1.67 -13.04
C THR A 94 -16.92 1.96 -13.56
N ASN A 95 -17.78 0.93 -13.63
CA ASN A 95 -19.17 1.09 -14.05
C ASN A 95 -20.01 1.71 -12.92
N ASP A 96 -20.35 2.98 -13.08
CA ASP A 96 -21.09 3.79 -12.11
C ASP A 96 -22.44 3.19 -11.65
N LEU A 97 -23.05 2.31 -12.45
CA LEU A 97 -24.34 1.67 -12.12
C LEU A 97 -24.24 0.64 -10.99
N LEU A 98 -23.05 0.10 -10.74
CA LEU A 98 -22.83 -0.95 -9.74
C LEU A 98 -22.56 -0.39 -8.33
N PHE A 99 -22.50 0.93 -8.20
CA PHE A 99 -22.08 1.61 -6.97
C PHE A 99 -23.26 2.03 -6.10
N GLN A 100 -23.26 1.56 -4.85
CA GLN A 100 -24.22 2.00 -3.83
C GLN A 100 -23.67 3.18 -3.03
N PRO A 101 -24.53 4.11 -2.57
CA PRO A 101 -24.10 5.21 -1.69
C PRO A 101 -23.39 4.68 -0.44
N PHE A 102 -22.22 5.23 -0.13
CA PHE A 102 -21.46 4.90 1.07
C PHE A 102 -21.41 6.13 1.97
N ARG A 103 -22.09 6.08 3.11
CA ARG A 103 -22.23 7.24 4.00
C ARG A 103 -20.92 7.53 4.72
N ASN A 104 -20.13 8.46 4.19
CA ASN A 104 -19.00 9.06 4.89
C ASN A 104 -18.80 10.51 4.38
N PRO A 105 -18.93 11.53 5.24
CA PRO A 105 -18.68 12.92 4.83
C PRO A 105 -17.18 13.29 4.80
N SER A 106 -16.31 12.40 5.30
CA SER A 106 -14.88 12.66 5.44
C SER A 106 -14.13 12.54 4.11
N PRO A 107 -13.00 13.26 3.96
CA PRO A 107 -12.11 13.15 2.79
C PRO A 107 -11.40 11.80 2.69
N SER A 108 -11.47 10.98 3.75
CA SER A 108 -10.80 9.69 3.84
C SER A 108 -11.71 8.62 4.46
N LEU A 109 -11.49 7.37 4.06
CA LEU A 109 -12.07 6.18 4.67
C LEU A 109 -10.97 5.45 5.43
N SER A 110 -11.16 5.22 6.73
CA SER A 110 -10.28 4.39 7.55
C SER A 110 -10.95 3.08 7.91
N PHE A 111 -10.20 1.99 7.81
CA PHE A 111 -10.60 0.64 8.22
C PHE A 111 -9.62 0.18 9.28
N SER A 112 -10.10 -0.16 10.47
CA SER A 112 -9.27 -0.64 11.57
C SER A 112 -10.10 -1.56 12.47
N PRO A 113 -9.99 -2.89 12.31
CA PRO A 113 -9.15 -3.61 11.35
C PRO A 113 -9.71 -3.61 9.90
N ALA A 114 -8.85 -3.87 8.91
CA ALA A 114 -9.31 -4.24 7.57
C ALA A 114 -9.87 -5.68 7.59
N LEU A 115 -11.02 -5.88 6.97
CA LEU A 115 -11.71 -7.17 6.87
C LEU A 115 -11.84 -7.55 5.40
N GLU A 116 -11.87 -8.86 5.08
CA GLU A 116 -12.11 -9.33 3.71
C GLU A 116 -13.35 -8.69 3.07
N SER A 117 -14.40 -8.49 3.87
CA SER A 117 -15.67 -7.87 3.46
C SER A 117 -15.55 -6.42 2.97
N HIS A 118 -14.45 -5.72 3.29
CA HIS A 118 -14.15 -4.38 2.78
C HIS A 118 -13.62 -4.40 1.34
N SER A 119 -13.33 -5.57 0.77
CA SER A 119 -12.88 -5.71 -0.60
C SER A 119 -13.94 -5.25 -1.61
N GLY A 120 -13.50 -4.62 -2.68
CA GLY A 120 -14.36 -4.07 -3.73
C GLY A 120 -13.82 -2.76 -4.29
N THR A 121 -14.68 -1.98 -4.94
CA THR A 121 -14.30 -0.65 -5.45
C THR A 121 -14.96 0.46 -4.67
N TYR A 122 -14.16 1.42 -4.21
CA TYR A 122 -14.63 2.67 -3.62
C TYR A 122 -14.48 3.80 -4.63
N ARG A 123 -15.58 4.48 -4.94
CA ARG A 123 -15.55 5.71 -5.75
C ARG A 123 -15.59 6.91 -4.82
N CYS A 124 -14.67 7.84 -5.01
CA CYS A 124 -14.73 9.15 -4.38
C CYS A 124 -14.90 10.25 -5.42
N ASP A 125 -15.92 11.08 -5.21
CA ASP A 125 -16.17 12.32 -5.94
C ASP A 125 -15.88 13.51 -5.02
N VAL A 126 -15.01 14.42 -5.47
CA VAL A 126 -14.66 15.67 -4.79
C VAL A 126 -15.27 16.82 -5.57
N GLN A 127 -16.06 17.64 -4.88
CA GLN A 127 -16.73 18.79 -5.47
C GLN A 127 -16.37 20.05 -4.71
N GLU A 128 -16.18 21.15 -5.42
CA GLU A 128 -16.05 22.47 -4.83
C GLU A 128 -17.44 22.96 -4.37
N LEU A 129 -17.62 23.30 -3.10
CA LEU A 129 -18.95 23.65 -2.57
C LEU A 129 -19.50 24.99 -3.07
N SER A 130 -18.64 25.91 -3.50
CA SER A 130 -19.07 27.23 -4.01
C SER A 130 -19.64 27.15 -5.43
N SER A 131 -19.11 26.26 -6.26
CA SER A 131 -19.45 26.15 -7.69
C SER A 131 -20.16 24.84 -8.04
N PHE A 132 -20.18 23.88 -7.12
CA PHE A 132 -20.57 22.48 -7.33
C PHE A 132 -19.80 21.78 -8.46
N ARG A 133 -18.67 22.33 -8.88
CA ARG A 133 -17.84 21.74 -9.92
C ARG A 133 -17.12 20.52 -9.36
N LEU A 134 -17.20 19.42 -10.09
CA LEU A 134 -16.44 18.22 -9.76
C LEU A 134 -14.97 18.42 -10.15
N VAL A 135 -14.10 18.34 -9.14
CA VAL A 135 -12.65 18.61 -9.29
C VAL A 135 -11.82 17.32 -9.25
N LYS A 136 -12.40 16.21 -8.78
CA LYS A 136 -11.74 14.91 -8.79
C LYS A 136 -12.75 13.77 -8.67
N ARG A 137 -12.61 12.75 -9.51
CA ARG A 137 -13.23 11.44 -9.38
C ARG A 137 -12.14 10.38 -9.42
N ILE A 138 -12.09 9.53 -8.41
CA ILE A 138 -11.13 8.43 -8.33
C ILE A 138 -11.82 7.14 -7.87
N TYR A 139 -11.40 6.01 -8.43
CA TYR A 139 -11.83 4.69 -8.03
C TYR A 139 -10.68 3.97 -7.32
N PHE A 140 -10.94 3.36 -6.19
CA PHE A 140 -10.00 2.54 -5.44
C PHE A 140 -10.45 1.09 -5.47
N GLY A 141 -9.77 0.25 -6.23
CA GLY A 141 -9.99 -1.19 -6.23
C GLY A 141 -9.22 -1.82 -5.07
N LEU A 142 -9.88 -2.02 -3.93
CA LEU A 142 -9.30 -2.57 -2.71
C LEU A 142 -9.45 -4.10 -2.67
N ARG A 143 -8.34 -4.80 -2.47
CA ARG A 143 -8.28 -6.24 -2.19
C ARG A 143 -7.75 -6.44 -0.78
N VAL A 144 -8.59 -6.90 0.14
CA VAL A 144 -8.13 -7.30 1.46
C VAL A 144 -7.75 -8.77 1.41
N ILE A 145 -6.51 -9.09 1.75
CA ILE A 145 -5.93 -10.43 1.59
C ILE A 145 -5.89 -11.10 2.98
N PRO A 146 -6.57 -12.24 3.15
CA PRO A 146 -6.48 -13.06 4.36
C PRO A 146 -5.03 -13.46 4.66
N ALA A 147 -4.65 -13.45 5.93
CA ALA A 147 -3.28 -13.71 6.36
C ALA A 147 -2.82 -15.16 6.13
N ASP A 148 -3.76 -16.08 5.97
CA ASP A 148 -3.54 -17.52 5.75
C ASP A 148 -3.30 -17.87 4.26
N LEU A 149 -3.64 -16.97 3.33
CA LEU A 149 -3.50 -17.22 1.89
C LEU A 149 -2.17 -16.75 1.30
N VAL A 150 -1.64 -15.60 1.76
CA VAL A 150 -0.39 -15.02 1.25
C VAL A 150 0.33 -14.29 2.38
N ASP A 151 1.58 -14.70 2.66
CA ASP A 151 2.47 -13.94 3.55
C ASP A 151 3.04 -12.74 2.78
N LEU A 152 2.51 -11.55 3.04
CA LEU A 152 2.98 -10.30 2.44
C LEU A 152 4.26 -9.75 3.11
N ASP A 153 4.86 -10.50 4.04
CA ASP A 153 6.14 -10.15 4.62
C ASP A 153 7.26 -10.35 3.60
N PHE A 154 7.58 -9.27 2.90
CA PHE A 154 8.65 -9.24 1.90
C PHE A 154 9.98 -9.72 2.50
N GLN A 155 10.26 -9.44 3.78
CA GLN A 155 11.51 -9.84 4.43
C GLN A 155 11.68 -11.35 4.50
N LYS A 156 10.58 -12.10 4.68
CA LYS A 156 10.63 -13.56 4.67
C LYS A 156 10.83 -14.16 3.29
N SER A 157 10.53 -13.39 2.25
CA SER A 157 10.66 -13.82 0.85
C SER A 157 12.03 -13.45 0.25
N LEU A 158 12.83 -12.64 0.96
CA LEU A 158 14.17 -12.28 0.53
C LEU A 158 15.11 -13.48 0.65
N THR A 159 16.00 -13.64 -0.33
CA THR A 159 17.14 -14.53 -0.17
C THR A 159 18.11 -13.96 0.87
N TRP A 160 18.95 -14.82 1.45
CA TRP A 160 19.94 -14.40 2.46
C TRP A 160 20.80 -13.21 1.99
N GLU A 161 21.22 -13.23 0.73
CA GLU A 161 22.03 -12.17 0.14
C GLU A 161 21.26 -10.85 0.03
N GLN A 162 19.96 -10.92 -0.29
CA GLN A 162 19.08 -9.75 -0.37
C GLN A 162 18.75 -9.19 1.01
N GLN A 163 18.67 -10.05 2.03
CA GLN A 163 18.43 -9.65 3.41
C GLN A 163 19.63 -8.90 4.00
N LEU A 164 20.87 -9.35 3.71
CA LEU A 164 22.08 -8.58 4.04
C LEU A 164 22.08 -7.20 3.38
N ALA A 165 21.74 -7.13 2.10
CA ALA A 165 21.68 -5.87 1.36
C ALA A 165 20.58 -4.91 1.89
N ALA A 166 19.43 -5.45 2.29
CA ALA A 166 18.33 -4.67 2.86
C ALA A 166 18.63 -4.13 4.28
N ASN A 167 19.44 -4.86 5.06
CA ASN A 167 19.86 -4.45 6.39
C ASN A 167 21.08 -3.51 6.38
N GLY A 168 21.68 -3.24 5.22
CA GLY A 168 22.82 -2.33 5.09
C GLY A 168 24.11 -2.91 5.69
N GLU A 169 24.22 -4.23 5.80
CA GLU A 169 25.44 -4.88 6.25
C GLU A 169 26.34 -5.11 5.02
N GLU A 170 27.31 -4.22 4.82
CA GLU A 170 28.40 -4.48 3.86
C GLU A 170 29.13 -5.77 4.24
N PRO A 171 29.60 -6.59 3.27
CA PRO A 171 30.33 -7.82 3.57
C PRO A 171 31.77 -7.47 4.01
N GLY A 172 31.88 -6.95 5.23
CA GLY A 172 33.14 -6.72 5.91
C GLY A 172 33.57 -7.99 6.63
N ASN A 173 34.59 -8.66 6.09
CA ASN A 173 35.50 -9.62 6.75
C ASN A 173 35.04 -10.14 8.14
N ALA A 174 34.10 -11.09 8.15
CA ALA A 174 33.83 -11.90 9.33
C ALA A 174 34.31 -13.33 9.07
N THR A 175 35.56 -13.56 9.46
CA THR A 175 36.15 -14.90 9.53
C THR A 175 35.52 -15.64 10.73
N GLY A 176 34.61 -16.60 10.47
CA GLY A 176 34.22 -17.67 11.42
C GLY A 176 32.80 -17.60 12.02
N PRO A 177 32.26 -18.72 12.57
CA PRO A 177 31.63 -19.78 11.79
C PRO A 177 30.14 -19.98 12.17
N ALA A 178 29.21 -19.74 11.25
CA ALA A 178 27.77 -20.03 11.44
C ALA A 178 27.33 -21.40 10.85
N GLU A 179 28.22 -22.13 10.17
CA GLU A 179 27.93 -23.49 9.66
C GLU A 179 27.96 -24.57 10.76
N ARG A 180 28.47 -24.26 11.96
CA ARG A 180 28.64 -25.27 13.01
C ARG A 180 27.29 -25.66 13.65
N GLU A 181 26.37 -24.72 13.79
CA GLU A 181 25.13 -24.92 14.56
C GLU A 181 24.07 -25.72 13.79
N GLN A 182 23.94 -25.50 12.47
CA GLN A 182 23.04 -26.32 11.64
C GLN A 182 23.54 -27.77 11.47
N ARG A 183 24.86 -27.97 11.43
CA ARG A 183 25.43 -29.33 11.37
C ARG A 183 25.18 -30.09 12.67
N TRP A 184 25.28 -29.46 13.85
CA TRP A 184 24.97 -30.12 15.12
C TRP A 184 23.51 -30.61 15.20
N ASN A 185 22.54 -29.78 14.78
CA ASN A 185 21.11 -30.16 14.78
C ASN A 185 20.77 -31.32 13.83
N PHE A 186 21.52 -31.47 12.73
CA PHE A 186 21.33 -32.59 11.80
C PHE A 186 21.89 -33.91 12.38
N TRP A 187 23.06 -33.85 13.00
CA TRP A 187 23.68 -35.04 13.63
C TRP A 187 22.89 -35.52 14.86
N GLU A 188 22.34 -34.63 15.67
CA GLU A 188 21.53 -35.00 16.83
C GLU A 188 20.22 -35.73 16.43
N LYS A 189 19.57 -35.30 15.34
CA LYS A 189 18.38 -35.99 14.81
C LYS A 189 18.71 -37.37 14.24
N GLN A 190 19.86 -37.53 13.59
CA GLN A 190 20.31 -38.82 13.06
C GLN A 190 20.57 -39.84 14.18
N TRP A 191 21.23 -39.41 15.27
CA TRP A 191 21.51 -40.25 16.43
C TRP A 191 20.24 -40.68 17.19
N PHE A 192 19.25 -39.78 17.34
CA PHE A 192 17.97 -40.13 17.96
C PHE A 192 17.21 -41.20 17.16
N TYR A 193 17.27 -41.16 15.82
CA TYR A 193 16.58 -42.12 14.97
C TYR A 193 17.20 -43.53 15.07
N GLU A 194 18.53 -43.64 15.15
CA GLU A 194 19.22 -44.92 15.30
C GLU A 194 19.04 -45.52 16.71
N VAL A 195 19.04 -44.71 17.77
CA VAL A 195 18.81 -45.19 19.15
C VAL A 195 17.37 -45.69 19.32
N VAL A 196 16.38 -44.99 18.77
CA VAL A 196 14.96 -45.40 18.84
C VAL A 196 14.71 -46.68 18.05
N LEU A 197 15.32 -46.84 16.87
CA LEU A 197 15.24 -48.07 16.09
C LEU A 197 15.96 -49.25 16.77
N GLY A 198 17.08 -48.99 17.46
CA GLY A 198 17.82 -50.00 18.22
C GLY A 198 17.04 -50.53 19.43
N ILE A 199 16.43 -49.64 20.22
CA ILE A 199 15.63 -50.00 21.39
C ILE A 199 14.36 -50.77 20.97
N GLY A 200 13.69 -50.35 19.89
CA GLY A 200 12.49 -51.02 19.39
C GLY A 200 12.72 -52.48 18.99
N ARG A 201 13.89 -52.80 18.40
CA ARG A 201 14.24 -54.18 18.01
C ARG A 201 14.58 -55.05 19.22
N GLY A 202 15.25 -54.51 20.23
CA GLY A 202 15.61 -55.25 21.46
C GLY A 202 14.39 -55.66 22.29
N VAL A 203 13.40 -54.77 22.43
CA VAL A 203 12.17 -55.05 23.19
C VAL A 203 11.33 -56.14 22.53
N ILE A 204 11.21 -56.12 21.20
CA ILE A 204 10.43 -57.13 20.45
C ILE A 204 11.08 -58.52 20.57
N MET A 205 12.41 -58.61 20.47
CA MET A 205 13.12 -59.88 20.65
C MET A 205 13.03 -60.41 22.08
N GLY A 206 13.10 -59.53 23.09
CA GLY A 206 12.92 -59.91 24.49
C GLY A 206 11.53 -60.48 24.79
N ILE A 207 10.48 -59.82 24.28
CA ILE A 207 9.08 -60.28 24.47
C ILE A 207 8.86 -61.63 23.77
N LEU A 208 9.37 -61.81 22.55
CA LEU A 208 9.24 -63.08 21.83
C LEU A 208 9.99 -64.22 22.53
N PHE A 209 11.16 -63.95 23.10
CA PHE A 209 11.94 -64.94 23.85
C PHE A 209 11.26 -65.33 25.17
N SER A 210 10.68 -64.36 25.91
CA SER A 210 9.91 -64.63 27.13
C SER A 210 8.63 -65.42 26.87
N LEU A 211 7.91 -65.14 25.77
CA LEU A 211 6.72 -65.90 25.39
C LEU A 211 7.07 -67.34 24.96
N GLY A 212 8.22 -67.54 24.31
CA GLY A 212 8.73 -68.87 23.96
C GLY A 212 9.15 -69.71 25.17
N LEU A 213 9.76 -69.07 26.19
CA LEU A 213 10.16 -69.74 27.44
C LEU A 213 8.98 -70.06 28.38
N CYS A 214 7.87 -69.31 28.30
CA CYS A 214 6.66 -69.62 29.07
C CYS A 214 5.82 -70.76 28.49
N CYS A 215 6.11 -71.24 27.28
CA CYS A 215 5.37 -72.30 26.60
C CYS A 215 6.13 -73.65 26.54
N LEU A 216 7.16 -73.83 27.38
CA LEU A 216 8.01 -75.03 27.46
C LEU A 216 7.89 -75.71 28.82
#